data_AF-A0A944SF40-F1
#
_entry.id   AF-A0A944SF40-F1
#
_cell.length_a   1.000
_cell.length_b   1.000
_cell.length_c   1.000
_cell.angle_alpha   90.00
_cell.angle_beta   90.00
_cell.angle_gamma   90.00
#
_symmetry.space_group_name_H-M   'P 1'
#
loop_
_entity.id
_entity.type
_entity.pdbx_description
1 polymer ?
#
loop_
_entity_poly.entity_id
_entity_poly.type
_entity_poly.pdbx_seq_one_letter_code
_entity_poly.pdbx_strand_id
1 'polypeptide(L)'
;MRDAIIGIIIGTVVGVVIGATFLAPRLTNLSTSISGERIEHLSPPATEPVSVEPSAPEISWQMASAFSASLPQIGTLATRISRDIWRISGGEMEIKFHEPETLVPSAELFDAVESGAIDAAFASPGFGKDNAPALQLFSSVPFGPDPSEFMAWFYFGGGRELYEEIYHRKNVHGIVCGIIAPEASGLDSETKCNTQLCWVCNG
;
A
#
# COMPACT_ATOMS: atom_id res chain seq x y z
N MET A 1 18.66 43.29 -45.16
CA MET A 1 19.01 42.07 -44.37
C MET A 1 20.08 42.33 -43.32
N ARG A 2 21.13 43.14 -43.57
CA ARG A 2 22.15 43.46 -42.55
C ARG A 2 21.60 44.26 -41.36
N ASP A 3 20.64 45.16 -41.59
CA ASP A 3 20.10 46.03 -40.52
C ASP A 3 19.17 45.29 -39.54
N ALA A 4 18.48 44.24 -39.99
CA ALA A 4 17.62 43.41 -39.13
C ALA A 4 18.43 42.50 -38.20
N ILE A 5 19.57 41.99 -38.67
CA ILE A 5 20.46 41.14 -37.87
C ILE A 5 21.18 41.97 -36.79
N ILE A 6 21.58 43.21 -37.13
CA ILE A 6 22.17 44.15 -36.17
C ILE A 6 21.17 44.51 -35.07
N GLY A 7 19.89 44.71 -35.41
CA GLY A 7 18.83 44.97 -34.43
C GLY A 7 18.60 43.83 -33.43
N ILE A 8 18.61 42.57 -33.89
CA ILE A 8 18.43 41.39 -33.02
C ILE A 8 19.63 41.21 -32.08
N ILE A 9 20.84 41.40 -32.57
CA ILE A 9 22.06 41.26 -31.76
C ILE A 9 22.11 42.36 -30.69
N ILE A 10 21.85 43.61 -31.05
CA ILE A 10 21.82 44.72 -30.08
C ILE A 10 20.70 44.50 -29.06
N GLY A 11 19.51 44.09 -29.49
CA GLY A 11 18.39 43.80 -28.58
C GLY A 11 18.69 42.68 -27.59
N THR A 12 19.36 41.62 -28.04
CA THR A 12 19.73 40.49 -27.17
C THR A 12 20.82 40.89 -26.17
N VAL A 13 21.85 41.60 -26.62
CA VAL A 13 22.95 42.05 -25.76
C VAL A 13 22.46 43.06 -24.71
N VAL A 14 21.63 44.02 -25.10
CA VAL A 14 21.04 45.00 -24.17
C VAL A 14 20.07 44.31 -23.20
N GLY A 15 19.26 43.35 -23.65
CA GLY A 15 18.35 42.58 -22.80
C GLY A 15 19.08 41.74 -21.74
N VAL A 16 20.18 41.08 -22.11
CA VAL A 16 21.00 40.28 -21.18
C VAL A 16 21.73 41.16 -20.17
N VAL A 17 22.29 42.30 -20.60
CA VAL A 17 23.00 43.24 -19.72
C VAL A 17 22.02 43.90 -18.73
N ILE A 18 20.82 44.29 -19.16
CA ILE A 18 19.80 44.84 -18.24
C ILE A 18 19.30 43.74 -17.28
N GLY A 19 19.06 42.52 -17.77
CA GLY A 19 18.64 41.39 -16.93
C GLY A 19 19.68 41.03 -15.86
N ALA A 20 20.96 40.99 -16.21
CA ALA A 20 22.05 40.67 -15.28
C ALA A 20 22.34 41.82 -14.29
N THR A 21 22.20 43.08 -14.70
CA THR A 21 22.55 44.23 -13.86
C THR A 21 21.41 44.64 -12.90
N PHE A 22 20.13 44.46 -13.28
CA PHE A 22 18.99 44.87 -12.46
C PHE A 22 18.28 43.73 -11.73
N LEU A 23 18.25 42.51 -12.29
CA LEU A 23 17.52 41.38 -11.68
C LEU A 23 18.39 40.58 -10.70
N ALA A 24 19.67 40.38 -11.01
CA ALA A 24 20.59 39.61 -10.17
C ALA A 24 20.81 40.20 -8.75
N PRO A 25 20.93 41.53 -8.54
CA PRO A 25 21.14 42.07 -7.19
C PRO A 25 19.94 41.89 -6.26
N ARG A 26 18.72 41.70 -6.79
CA ARG A 26 17.52 41.45 -5.97
C ARG A 26 17.41 39.98 -5.53
N LEU A 27 17.91 39.03 -6.31
CA LEU A 27 17.93 37.61 -5.91
C LEU A 27 18.96 37.34 -4.82
N THR A 28 20.12 38.00 -4.87
CA THR A 28 21.15 37.89 -3.82
C THR A 28 20.69 38.50 -2.50
N ASN A 29 19.98 39.63 -2.54
CA ASN A 29 19.39 40.24 -1.32
C ASN A 29 18.17 39.45 -0.78
N LEU A 30 17.45 38.69 -1.61
CA LEU A 30 16.39 37.77 -1.17
C LEU A 30 16.97 36.56 -0.42
N SER A 31 18.11 36.01 -0.85
CA SER A 31 18.79 34.93 -0.12
C SER A 31 19.24 35.38 1.28
N THR A 32 19.75 36.60 1.42
CA THR A 32 20.20 37.13 2.71
C THR A 32 19.04 37.61 3.60
N SER A 33 17.90 38.01 3.02
CA SER A 33 16.70 38.40 3.78
C SER A 33 15.94 37.21 4.39
N ILE A 34 16.05 36.01 3.81
CA ILE A 34 15.41 34.79 4.38
C ILE A 34 16.18 34.26 5.59
N SER A 35 17.42 34.71 5.81
CA SER A 35 18.24 34.33 6.98
C SER A 35 18.00 35.20 8.23
N GLY A 36 17.14 36.23 8.13
CA GLY A 36 17.00 37.27 9.16
C GLY A 36 15.65 37.34 9.88
N GLU A 37 14.59 36.72 9.35
CA GLU A 37 13.30 36.72 10.03
C GLU A 37 13.27 35.53 11.00
N ARG A 38 13.62 35.85 12.24
CA ARG A 38 13.27 35.09 13.44
C ARG A 38 11.79 34.73 13.30
N ILE A 39 11.51 33.50 12.86
CA ILE A 39 10.25 32.84 13.15
C ILE A 39 10.16 32.93 14.66
N GLU A 40 9.26 33.80 15.12
CA GLU A 40 8.78 33.79 16.47
C GLU A 40 8.43 32.33 16.75
N HIS A 41 9.20 31.74 17.66
CA HIS A 41 9.03 30.38 18.11
C HIS A 41 7.67 30.32 18.81
N LEU A 42 6.61 30.27 18.01
CA LEU A 42 5.45 29.47 18.32
C LEU A 42 6.02 28.06 18.39
N SER A 43 6.45 27.68 19.60
CA SER A 43 6.65 26.28 19.91
C SER A 43 5.41 25.58 19.36
N PRO A 44 5.52 24.64 18.39
CA PRO A 44 4.52 23.58 18.38
C PRO A 44 4.45 23.11 19.84
N PRO A 45 3.24 22.97 20.45
CA PRO A 45 3.15 22.52 21.84
C PRO A 45 4.08 21.33 21.92
N ALA A 46 5.10 21.43 22.79
CA ALA A 46 6.23 20.53 22.79
C ALA A 46 5.66 19.13 22.61
N THR A 47 5.79 18.60 21.39
CA THR A 47 5.70 17.18 21.21
C THR A 47 7.04 16.80 21.79
N GLU A 48 7.04 16.66 23.12
CA GLU A 48 8.05 15.85 23.76
C GLU A 48 8.22 14.65 22.83
N PRO A 49 9.45 14.30 22.42
CA PRO A 49 9.62 13.02 21.78
C PRO A 49 8.97 12.05 22.74
N VAL A 50 7.79 11.53 22.37
CA VAL A 50 7.18 10.45 23.10
C VAL A 50 8.24 9.39 22.94
N SER A 51 9.01 9.26 24.00
CA SER A 51 9.96 8.20 24.19
C SER A 51 9.04 7.02 24.39
N VAL A 52 8.58 6.48 23.26
CA VAL A 52 8.10 5.12 23.18
C VAL A 52 9.36 4.31 23.43
N GLU A 53 9.73 4.19 24.71
CA GLU A 53 10.40 2.99 25.21
C GLU A 53 9.69 1.85 24.49
N PRO A 54 10.39 0.96 23.77
CA PRO A 54 9.75 -0.15 23.10
C PRO A 54 9.16 -1.05 24.18
N SER A 55 7.94 -0.73 24.63
CA SER A 55 7.09 -1.64 25.36
C SER A 55 6.88 -2.82 24.44
N ALA A 56 7.00 -4.03 24.98
CA ALA A 56 6.66 -5.22 24.22
C ALA A 56 5.27 -5.04 23.58
N PRO A 57 5.06 -5.50 22.33
CA PRO A 57 3.78 -5.34 21.67
C PRO A 57 2.67 -5.88 22.56
N GLU A 58 1.61 -5.10 22.73
CA GLU A 58 0.41 -5.53 23.44
C GLU A 58 -0.27 -6.67 22.67
N ILE A 59 -0.19 -6.62 21.34
CA ILE A 59 -0.77 -7.62 20.45
C ILE A 59 0.32 -8.21 19.56
N SER A 60 0.55 -9.52 19.65
CA SER A 60 1.49 -10.26 18.79
C SER A 60 0.77 -11.40 18.09
N TRP A 61 0.53 -11.24 16.79
CA TRP A 61 -0.18 -12.23 15.96
C TRP A 61 0.78 -13.04 15.09
N GLN A 62 0.53 -14.33 14.99
CA GLN A 62 1.22 -15.22 14.04
C GLN A 62 0.45 -15.27 12.73
N MET A 63 1.09 -14.84 11.65
CA MET A 63 0.51 -14.88 10.30
C MET A 63 1.21 -15.93 9.44
N ALA A 64 0.47 -16.96 9.04
CA ALA A 64 0.96 -17.96 8.09
C ALA A 64 0.68 -17.52 6.65
N SER A 65 1.68 -17.55 5.77
CA SER A 65 1.51 -17.15 4.37
C SER A 65 1.44 -18.35 3.43
N ALA A 66 0.53 -18.32 2.46
CA ALA A 66 0.53 -19.29 1.36
C ALA A 66 1.67 -19.05 0.35
N PHE A 67 2.29 -17.87 0.38
CA PHE A 67 3.31 -17.43 -0.56
C PHE A 67 4.62 -17.05 0.15
N SER A 68 5.76 -17.43 -0.41
CA SER A 68 7.06 -17.14 0.19
C SER A 68 7.39 -15.65 0.15
N ALA A 69 8.06 -15.10 1.17
CA ALA A 69 8.42 -13.68 1.23
C ALA A 69 9.28 -13.23 0.05
N SER A 70 10.06 -14.13 -0.55
CA SER A 70 10.90 -13.82 -1.71
C SER A 70 10.13 -13.72 -3.03
N LEU A 71 8.86 -14.12 -3.06
CA LEU A 71 8.05 -14.06 -4.27
C LEU A 71 7.75 -12.58 -4.61
N PRO A 72 8.19 -12.08 -5.78
CA PRO A 72 7.94 -10.70 -6.16
C PRO A 72 6.46 -10.37 -6.20
N GLN A 73 6.12 -9.14 -5.83
CA GLN A 73 4.75 -8.65 -5.66
C GLN A 73 4.04 -9.29 -4.46
N ILE A 74 3.69 -10.57 -4.56
CA ILE A 74 2.79 -11.27 -3.62
C ILE A 74 3.44 -11.49 -2.25
N GLY A 75 4.61 -12.11 -2.24
CA GLY A 75 5.35 -12.39 -1.01
C GLY A 75 5.87 -11.14 -0.33
N THR A 76 6.35 -10.20 -1.15
CA THR A 76 6.79 -8.89 -0.68
C THR A 76 5.65 -8.06 -0.07
N LEU A 77 4.40 -8.28 -0.51
CA LEU A 77 3.24 -7.58 0.03
C LEU A 77 2.93 -8.06 1.47
N ALA A 78 2.98 -9.36 1.72
CA ALA A 78 2.74 -9.91 3.06
C ALA A 78 3.72 -9.35 4.12
N THR A 79 5.01 -9.29 3.77
CA THR A 79 6.05 -8.72 4.66
C THR A 79 5.99 -7.19 4.77
N ARG A 80 5.45 -6.52 3.75
CA ARG A 80 5.19 -5.09 3.80
C ARG A 80 4.04 -4.77 4.75
N ILE A 81 2.96 -5.54 4.70
CA ILE A 81 1.77 -5.34 5.54
C ILE A 81 2.14 -5.49 7.02
N SER A 82 2.89 -6.53 7.40
CA SER A 82 3.34 -6.69 8.79
C SER A 82 4.17 -5.49 9.28
N ARG A 83 5.07 -4.99 8.44
CA ARG A 83 5.89 -3.80 8.74
C ARG A 83 5.06 -2.52 8.82
N ASP A 84 4.11 -2.33 7.92
CA ASP A 84 3.28 -1.14 7.87
C ASP A 84 2.32 -1.11 9.08
N ILE A 85 1.76 -2.25 9.49
CA ILE A 85 0.96 -2.37 10.72
C ILE A 85 1.79 -2.05 11.96
N TRP A 86 3.02 -2.57 12.07
CA TRP A 86 3.93 -2.22 13.17
C TRP A 86 4.19 -0.71 13.25
N ARG A 87 4.42 -0.07 12.10
CA ARG A 87 4.69 1.38 12.02
C ARG A 87 3.46 2.22 12.35
N ILE A 88 2.29 1.84 11.82
CA ILE A 88 1.05 2.60 11.99
C ILE A 88 0.50 2.44 13.42
N SER A 89 0.72 1.28 14.06
CA SER A 89 0.34 1.03 15.45
C SER A 89 1.32 1.62 16.47
N GLY A 90 2.41 2.28 16.05
CA GLY A 90 3.42 2.80 16.97
C GLY A 90 4.17 1.72 17.75
N GLY A 91 4.16 0.46 17.29
CA GLY A 91 4.76 -0.68 17.96
C GLY A 91 3.83 -1.43 18.92
N GLU A 92 2.56 -1.03 19.04
CA GLU A 92 1.58 -1.71 19.91
C GLU A 92 1.13 -3.07 19.32
N MET A 93 1.15 -3.21 17.99
CA MET A 93 0.74 -4.42 17.29
C MET A 93 1.84 -4.96 16.37
N GLU A 94 2.23 -6.21 16.60
CA GLU A 94 3.17 -6.95 15.77
C GLU A 94 2.49 -8.12 15.06
N ILE A 95 2.64 -8.20 13.73
CA ILE A 95 2.30 -9.39 12.97
C ILE A 95 3.59 -10.10 12.56
N LYS A 96 3.81 -11.29 13.11
CA LYS A 96 4.96 -12.15 12.77
C LYS A 96 4.62 -12.97 11.53
N PHE A 97 5.30 -12.66 10.44
CA PHE A 97 5.17 -13.40 9.18
C PHE A 97 5.91 -14.74 9.27
N HIS A 98 5.23 -15.80 8.84
CA HIS A 98 5.80 -17.13 8.68
C HIS A 98 5.78 -17.56 7.22
N GLU A 99 6.87 -18.19 6.79
CA GLU A 99 7.00 -18.74 5.44
C GLU A 99 5.96 -19.84 5.18
N PRO A 100 5.65 -20.15 3.91
CA PRO A 100 4.74 -21.24 3.57
C PRO A 100 5.12 -22.55 4.22
N GLU A 101 4.10 -23.31 4.62
CA GLU A 101 4.23 -24.66 5.19
C GLU A 101 5.02 -24.75 6.51
N THR A 102 5.41 -23.63 7.13
CA THR A 102 6.11 -23.67 8.44
C THR A 102 5.19 -23.80 9.63
N LEU A 103 4.01 -23.15 9.60
CA LEU A 103 2.98 -23.29 10.64
C LEU A 103 1.93 -24.33 10.28
N VAL A 104 1.35 -24.19 9.08
CA VAL A 104 0.22 -24.99 8.59
C VAL A 104 0.38 -25.15 7.07
N PRO A 105 -0.01 -26.30 6.49
CA PRO A 105 -0.07 -26.46 5.03
C PRO A 105 -0.99 -25.41 4.38
N SER A 106 -0.62 -24.91 3.20
CA SER A 106 -1.37 -23.82 2.54
C SER A 106 -2.84 -24.13 2.28
N ALA A 107 -3.18 -25.41 2.05
CA ALA A 107 -4.57 -25.86 1.83
C ALA A 107 -5.44 -25.78 3.09
N GLU A 108 -4.83 -25.81 4.28
CA GLU A 108 -5.52 -25.85 5.58
C GLU A 108 -5.51 -24.49 6.28
N LEU A 109 -4.97 -23.44 5.63
CA LEU A 109 -4.86 -22.10 6.23
C LEU A 109 -6.22 -21.54 6.68
N PHE A 110 -7.29 -21.78 5.91
CA PHE A 110 -8.62 -21.33 6.29
C PHE A 110 -9.07 -21.99 7.60
N ASP A 111 -8.93 -23.31 7.69
CA ASP A 111 -9.37 -24.09 8.86
C ASP A 111 -8.53 -23.76 10.10
N ALA A 112 -7.24 -23.48 9.89
CA ALA A 112 -6.35 -23.05 10.96
C ALA A 112 -6.69 -21.66 11.52
N VAL A 113 -7.13 -20.74 10.67
CA VAL A 113 -7.66 -19.43 11.11
C VAL A 113 -9.00 -19.64 11.81
N GLU A 114 -9.96 -20.36 11.20
CA GLU A 114 -11.29 -20.62 11.79
C GLU A 114 -11.21 -21.27 13.18
N SER A 115 -10.28 -22.22 13.38
CA SER A 115 -10.05 -22.88 14.66
C SER A 115 -9.26 -22.06 15.69
N GLY A 116 -8.65 -20.94 15.27
CA GLY A 116 -7.76 -20.13 16.10
C GLY A 116 -6.39 -20.76 16.35
N ALA A 117 -5.97 -21.73 15.53
CA ALA A 117 -4.61 -22.30 15.59
C ALA A 117 -3.54 -21.30 15.13
N ILE A 118 -3.92 -20.38 14.23
CA ILE A 118 -3.13 -19.21 13.81
C ILE A 118 -4.00 -17.96 13.88
N ASP A 119 -3.41 -16.82 14.21
CA ASP A 119 -4.15 -15.55 14.36
C ASP A 119 -4.54 -14.95 13.00
N ALA A 120 -3.69 -15.14 12.00
CA ALA A 120 -3.92 -14.61 10.66
C ALA A 120 -3.34 -15.53 9.58
N ALA A 121 -3.87 -15.41 8.37
CA ALA A 121 -3.29 -16.01 7.17
C ALA A 121 -3.14 -14.97 6.06
N PHE A 122 -2.21 -15.21 5.14
CA PHE A 122 -2.06 -14.44 3.90
C PHE A 122 -2.22 -15.40 2.70
N ALA A 123 -3.37 -15.33 2.02
CA ALA A 123 -3.71 -16.28 0.95
C ALA A 123 -4.75 -15.70 -0.02
N SER A 124 -4.86 -16.25 -1.24
CA SER A 124 -5.95 -15.89 -2.14
C SER A 124 -7.28 -16.53 -1.68
N PRO A 125 -8.46 -15.89 -1.86
CA PRO A 125 -9.78 -16.45 -1.51
C PRO A 125 -10.04 -17.83 -2.04
N GLY A 126 -9.44 -18.16 -3.19
CA GLY A 126 -9.59 -19.46 -3.82
C GLY A 126 -9.12 -20.62 -2.94
N PHE A 127 -8.24 -20.38 -1.97
CA PHE A 127 -7.79 -21.39 -1.01
C PHE A 127 -8.92 -21.79 -0.03
N GLY A 128 -9.87 -20.89 0.24
CA GLY A 128 -11.05 -21.17 1.06
C GLY A 128 -12.20 -21.86 0.32
N LYS A 129 -12.01 -22.28 -0.94
CA LYS A 129 -13.08 -22.83 -1.79
C LYS A 129 -13.79 -24.05 -1.21
N ASP A 130 -13.07 -24.88 -0.46
CA ASP A 130 -13.62 -26.12 0.09
C ASP A 130 -14.50 -25.83 1.32
N ASN A 131 -14.26 -24.71 2.00
CA ASN A 131 -15.08 -24.21 3.10
C ASN A 131 -16.28 -23.40 2.63
N ALA A 132 -16.06 -22.51 1.65
CA ALA A 132 -17.08 -21.66 1.06
C ALA A 132 -16.81 -21.52 -0.44
N PRO A 133 -17.52 -22.28 -1.31
CA PRO A 133 -17.32 -22.24 -2.76
C PRO A 133 -17.47 -20.85 -3.37
N ALA A 134 -18.30 -19.99 -2.76
CA ALA A 134 -18.49 -18.61 -3.18
C ALA A 134 -17.21 -17.75 -3.11
N LEU A 135 -16.22 -18.11 -2.28
CA LEU A 135 -14.96 -17.40 -2.17
C LEU A 135 -14.15 -17.41 -3.48
N GLN A 136 -14.38 -18.39 -4.36
CA GLN A 136 -13.76 -18.41 -5.70
C GLN A 136 -14.11 -17.16 -6.52
N LEU A 137 -15.32 -16.59 -6.32
CA LEU A 137 -15.75 -15.37 -7.02
C LEU A 137 -14.95 -14.14 -6.62
N PHE A 138 -14.33 -14.16 -5.43
CA PHE A 138 -13.51 -13.07 -4.91
C PHE A 138 -12.02 -13.27 -5.18
N SER A 139 -11.60 -14.43 -5.69
CA SER A 139 -10.23 -14.70 -6.11
C SER A 139 -9.99 -14.18 -7.52
N SER A 140 -10.41 -14.97 -8.51
CA SER A 140 -10.26 -14.69 -9.93
C SER A 140 -11.36 -15.43 -10.66
N VAL A 141 -12.13 -14.70 -11.47
CA VAL A 141 -13.16 -15.29 -12.32
C VAL A 141 -12.73 -15.13 -13.78
N PRO A 142 -12.68 -16.22 -14.57
CA PRO A 142 -12.42 -16.11 -16.00
C PRO A 142 -13.40 -15.15 -16.65
N PHE A 143 -12.89 -14.27 -17.50
CA PHE A 143 -13.67 -13.21 -18.14
C PHE A 143 -14.29 -12.18 -17.18
N GLY A 144 -13.77 -12.07 -15.96
CA GLY A 144 -14.17 -11.07 -14.97
C GLY A 144 -13.92 -9.61 -15.35
N PRO A 145 -14.32 -8.70 -14.44
CA PRO A 145 -14.08 -7.26 -14.57
C PRO A 145 -12.59 -6.90 -14.48
N ASP A 146 -12.25 -5.71 -14.95
CA ASP A 146 -10.92 -5.12 -14.73
C ASP A 146 -10.66 -4.93 -13.21
N PRO A 147 -9.41 -4.98 -12.71
CA PRO A 147 -9.12 -4.73 -11.30
C PRO A 147 -9.75 -3.45 -10.75
N SER A 148 -9.79 -2.36 -11.53
CA SER A 148 -10.41 -1.11 -11.09
C SER A 148 -11.92 -1.23 -10.91
N GLU A 149 -12.60 -1.91 -11.83
CA GLU A 149 -14.03 -2.19 -11.78
C GLU A 149 -14.36 -3.15 -10.63
N PHE A 150 -13.56 -4.20 -10.43
CA PHE A 150 -13.70 -5.12 -9.30
C PHE A 150 -13.60 -4.39 -7.97
N MET A 151 -12.58 -3.53 -7.81
CA MET A 151 -12.39 -2.77 -6.57
C MET A 151 -13.49 -1.72 -6.36
N ALA A 152 -14.00 -1.12 -7.44
CA ALA A 152 -15.15 -0.23 -7.37
C ALA A 152 -16.41 -0.99 -6.90
N TRP A 153 -16.68 -2.17 -7.46
CA TRP A 153 -17.77 -3.03 -6.99
C TRP A 153 -17.57 -3.53 -5.56
N PHE A 154 -16.34 -3.90 -5.19
CA PHE A 154 -16.02 -4.39 -3.86
C PHE A 154 -16.33 -3.33 -2.80
N TYR A 155 -15.80 -2.11 -2.97
CA TYR A 155 -15.96 -1.06 -1.96
C TYR A 155 -17.25 -0.27 -2.05
N PHE A 156 -17.84 -0.10 -3.24
CA PHE A 156 -19.01 0.76 -3.45
C PHE A 156 -20.24 0.03 -4.00
N GLY A 157 -20.08 -1.19 -4.50
CA GLY A 157 -21.14 -1.98 -5.15
C GLY A 157 -21.69 -3.12 -4.30
N GLY A 158 -21.37 -3.18 -3.00
CA GLY A 158 -21.85 -4.21 -2.09
C GLY A 158 -20.96 -5.48 -2.01
N GLY A 159 -19.84 -5.51 -2.73
CA GLY A 159 -19.00 -6.70 -2.77
C GLY A 159 -18.31 -7.01 -1.44
N ARG A 160 -17.92 -5.98 -0.69
CA ARG A 160 -17.29 -6.12 0.64
C ARG A 160 -18.25 -6.71 1.66
N GLU A 161 -19.51 -6.29 1.66
CA GLU A 161 -20.53 -6.79 2.58
C GLU A 161 -20.80 -8.28 2.31
N LEU A 162 -20.89 -8.68 1.03
CA LEU A 162 -21.03 -10.09 0.64
C LEU A 162 -19.79 -10.92 1.03
N TYR A 163 -18.60 -10.34 0.85
CA TYR A 163 -17.34 -10.97 1.24
C TYR A 163 -17.32 -11.22 2.74
N GLU A 164 -17.46 -10.18 3.55
CA GLU A 164 -17.49 -10.24 5.01
C GLU A 164 -18.56 -11.20 5.53
N GLU A 165 -19.77 -11.22 4.94
CA GLU A 165 -20.83 -12.16 5.33
C GLU A 165 -20.40 -13.63 5.18
N ILE A 166 -19.69 -13.97 4.09
CA ILE A 166 -19.20 -15.34 3.88
C ILE A 166 -18.20 -15.72 4.97
N TYR A 167 -17.30 -14.80 5.33
CA TYR A 167 -16.28 -14.99 6.35
C TYR A 167 -16.83 -15.09 7.76
N HIS A 168 -17.75 -14.18 8.11
CA HIS A 168 -18.32 -14.12 9.45
C HIS A 168 -19.15 -15.37 9.78
N ARG A 169 -19.77 -16.01 8.78
CA ARG A 169 -20.43 -17.32 8.97
C ARG A 169 -19.46 -18.42 9.43
N LYS A 170 -18.16 -18.21 9.24
CA LYS A 170 -17.07 -19.11 9.62
C LYS A 170 -16.22 -18.53 10.76
N ASN A 171 -16.70 -17.49 11.44
CA ASN A 171 -15.98 -16.81 12.53
C ASN A 171 -14.59 -16.27 12.12
N VAL A 172 -14.42 -15.96 10.83
CA VAL A 172 -13.19 -15.35 10.29
C VAL A 172 -13.53 -13.93 9.84
N HIS A 173 -12.55 -13.03 9.85
CA HIS A 173 -12.68 -11.70 9.26
C HIS A 173 -11.74 -11.55 8.05
N GLY A 174 -12.32 -11.42 6.86
CA GLY A 174 -11.53 -11.25 5.64
C GLY A 174 -11.22 -9.78 5.37
N ILE A 175 -9.95 -9.46 5.07
CA ILE A 175 -9.49 -8.11 4.73
C ILE A 175 -8.77 -8.11 3.38
N VAL A 176 -9.14 -7.18 2.49
CA VAL A 176 -8.41 -6.98 1.22
C VAL A 176 -7.07 -6.33 1.49
N CYS A 177 -6.02 -7.05 1.15
CA CYS A 177 -4.64 -6.62 1.35
C CYS A 177 -3.93 -6.22 0.06
N GLY A 178 -4.45 -6.64 -1.08
CA GLY A 178 -3.96 -6.20 -2.37
C GLY A 178 -4.72 -6.83 -3.53
N ILE A 179 -4.45 -6.30 -4.70
CA ILE A 179 -4.90 -6.86 -5.96
C ILE A 179 -3.65 -6.95 -6.83
N ILE A 180 -3.42 -8.11 -7.43
CA ILE A 180 -2.26 -8.29 -8.30
C ILE A 180 -2.67 -8.28 -9.75
N ALA A 181 -1.66 -8.13 -10.60
CA ALA A 181 -1.85 -8.25 -12.01
C ALA A 181 -2.48 -9.62 -12.34
N PRO A 182 -3.40 -9.67 -13.32
CA PRO A 182 -3.90 -10.89 -13.91
C PRO A 182 -2.84 -11.98 -14.13
N GLU A 183 -3.01 -13.13 -13.50
CA GLU A 183 -2.17 -14.31 -13.74
C GLU A 183 -2.89 -15.20 -14.77
N ALA A 184 -2.61 -14.95 -16.05
CA ALA A 184 -2.92 -15.78 -17.22
C ALA A 184 -4.23 -16.58 -17.20
N SER A 185 -5.37 -15.92 -17.45
CA SER A 185 -6.60 -16.61 -17.89
C SER A 185 -6.73 -16.57 -19.41
N GLY A 186 -6.06 -17.53 -20.07
CA GLY A 186 -6.22 -18.10 -21.41
C GLY A 186 -6.89 -17.33 -22.55
N LEU A 187 -6.09 -17.08 -23.60
CA LEU A 187 -6.41 -16.66 -24.97
C LEU A 187 -6.84 -15.18 -25.19
N ASP A 188 -5.96 -14.47 -25.93
CA ASP A 188 -6.15 -13.19 -26.63
C ASP A 188 -6.30 -11.88 -25.80
N SER A 189 -5.21 -11.10 -25.86
CA SER A 189 -4.98 -9.65 -25.67
C SER A 189 -5.58 -8.82 -24.53
N GLU A 190 -6.55 -9.27 -23.73
CA GLU A 190 -7.10 -8.44 -22.65
C GLU A 190 -7.09 -9.17 -21.30
N THR A 191 -6.27 -8.62 -20.41
CA THR A 191 -5.71 -9.21 -19.20
C THR A 191 -6.72 -9.14 -18.02
N LYS A 192 -7.00 -10.24 -17.29
CA LYS A 192 -8.06 -10.30 -16.24
C LYS A 192 -7.66 -10.90 -14.86
N CYS A 193 -8.20 -10.29 -13.81
CA CYS A 193 -7.69 -10.13 -12.41
C CYS A 193 -7.38 -11.39 -11.56
N ASN A 194 -6.40 -11.27 -10.65
CA ASN A 194 -6.24 -12.12 -9.45
C ASN A 194 -6.20 -11.25 -8.16
N THR A 195 -7.12 -11.48 -7.24
CA THR A 195 -7.24 -10.74 -5.96
C THR A 195 -6.51 -11.47 -4.83
N GLN A 196 -5.81 -10.73 -3.97
CA GLN A 196 -5.05 -11.29 -2.84
C GLN A 196 -5.49 -10.72 -1.50
N LEU A 197 -5.78 -11.60 -0.55
CA LEU A 197 -6.49 -11.25 0.67
C LEU A 197 -5.71 -11.68 1.92
N CYS A 198 -5.72 -10.84 2.96
CA CYS A 198 -5.33 -11.26 4.30
C CYS A 198 -6.58 -11.72 5.03
N TRP A 199 -6.39 -12.73 5.86
CA TRP A 199 -7.42 -13.33 6.69
C TRP A 199 -6.97 -13.01 8.09
N VAL A 200 -7.77 -12.22 8.79
CA VAL A 200 -7.50 -11.88 10.18
C VAL A 200 -8.56 -12.60 11.00
N CYS A 201 -8.12 -13.39 11.98
CA CYS A 201 -9.02 -13.89 13.00
C CYS A 201 -9.20 -12.83 14.10
N ASN A 202 -10.38 -12.86 14.71
CA ASN A 202 -10.85 -12.06 15.83
C ASN A 202 -11.31 -10.62 15.55
N GLY A 203 -12.64 -10.46 15.58
CA GLY A 203 -13.35 -9.66 16.57
C GLY A 203 -14.39 -10.52 17.26
#